data_AF-A0A9P8BP06-F1
#
_entry.id   AF-A0A9P8BP06-F1
#
_cell.length_a   1.000
_cell.length_b   1.000
_cell.length_c   1.000
_cell.angle_alpha   90.00
_cell.angle_beta   90.00
_cell.angle_gamma   90.00
#
_symmetry.space_group_name_H-M   'P 1'
#
loop_
_entity.id
_entity.type
_entity.pdbx_description
1 polymer ?
#
loop_
_entity_poly.entity_id
_entity_poly.type
_entity_poly.pdbx_seq_one_letter_code
_entity_poly.pdbx_strand_id
1 'polypeptide(L)'
;MRNGRRNLWTEKTAFVYTPLTAEQQATIAEFPWTVMAENIRLLTDGRCGSVCGMAGYFYTTEHNVESHTIGGTFGEDLSMFSFAGASVLRLSEIQDFYSSANLTSSMSDLPYQSIVTFSWLELYGKGRTIPLEYDAQLYRPKRRLNFTPTNARSREVLWKEVAAGSWK
;
A
#
# COMPACT_ATOMS: atom_id res chain seq x y z
N MET A 1 -0.62 -15.39 -13.25
CA MET A 1 -1.29 -15.19 -14.56
C MET A 1 -2.19 -13.98 -14.38
N ARG A 2 -1.89 -12.83 -14.99
CA ARG A 2 -2.64 -11.58 -14.80
C ARG A 2 -3.62 -11.43 -15.96
N ASN A 3 -4.93 -11.49 -15.71
CA ASN A 3 -5.98 -11.46 -16.75
C ASN A 3 -5.71 -12.42 -17.93
N GLY A 4 -5.31 -13.67 -17.65
CA GLY A 4 -5.02 -14.66 -18.69
C GLY A 4 -3.71 -14.46 -19.46
N ARG A 5 -2.91 -13.43 -19.16
CA ARG A 5 -1.58 -13.23 -19.77
C ARG A 5 -0.49 -13.90 -18.91
N ARG A 6 0.45 -14.58 -19.58
CA ARG A 6 1.72 -15.03 -18.98
C ARG A 6 2.57 -13.77 -18.74
N ASN A 7 3.14 -13.62 -17.54
CA ASN A 7 4.07 -12.52 -17.26
C ASN A 7 5.27 -12.66 -18.21
N LEU A 8 5.47 -11.69 -19.09
CA LEU A 8 6.62 -11.61 -20.00
C LEU A 8 7.86 -10.98 -19.33
N TRP A 9 7.70 -10.42 -18.13
CA TRP A 9 8.76 -9.77 -17.38
C TRP A 9 9.43 -10.80 -16.45
N THR A 10 10.62 -11.27 -16.83
CA THR A 10 11.36 -12.32 -16.14
C THR A 10 12.50 -11.80 -15.24
N GLU A 11 12.86 -10.53 -15.34
CA GLU A 11 13.95 -9.97 -14.54
C GLU A 11 13.42 -9.35 -13.25
N LYS A 12 13.48 -10.13 -12.18
CA LYS A 12 13.35 -9.61 -10.82
C LYS A 12 14.65 -8.89 -10.48
N THR A 13 14.66 -7.57 -10.52
CA THR A 13 15.70 -6.80 -9.86
C THR A 13 15.21 -6.43 -8.46
N ALA A 14 16.03 -6.65 -7.44
CA ALA A 14 15.79 -6.03 -6.15
C ALA A 14 16.27 -4.59 -6.24
N PHE A 15 15.51 -3.63 -5.71
CA PHE A 15 16.04 -2.29 -5.50
C PHE A 15 17.35 -2.46 -4.70
N VAL A 16 18.50 -2.08 -5.28
CA VAL A 16 19.78 -2.17 -4.59
C VAL A 16 19.76 -1.09 -3.51
N TYR A 17 19.35 -1.47 -2.31
CA TYR A 17 19.42 -0.61 -1.15
C TYR A 17 20.67 -0.95 -0.34
N THR A 18 21.28 0.08 0.23
CA THR A 18 22.37 -0.14 1.19
C THR A 18 21.76 -0.81 2.42
N PRO A 19 22.20 -2.00 2.83
CA PRO A 19 21.71 -2.63 4.04
C PRO A 19 21.88 -1.68 5.23
N LEU A 20 20.89 -1.64 6.10
CA LEU A 20 20.96 -0.83 7.31
C LEU A 20 22.16 -1.28 8.15
N THR A 21 22.91 -0.32 8.69
CA THR A 21 24.01 -0.63 9.63
C THR A 21 23.47 -1.29 10.89
N ALA A 22 24.32 -2.00 11.64
CA ALA A 22 23.91 -2.60 12.91
C ALA A 22 23.34 -1.56 13.89
N GLU A 23 23.90 -0.35 13.91
CA GLU A 23 23.41 0.78 14.70
C GLU A 23 22.02 1.22 14.25
N GLN A 24 21.79 1.37 12.94
CA GLN A 24 20.46 1.72 12.41
C GLN A 24 19.41 0.65 12.73
N GLN A 25 19.79 -0.63 12.64
CA GLN A 25 18.91 -1.74 12.99
C GLN A 25 18.56 -1.72 14.48
N ALA A 26 19.54 -1.45 15.36
CA ALA A 26 19.30 -1.30 16.79
C ALA A 26 18.33 -0.15 17.09
N THR A 27 18.51 1.02 16.46
CA THR A 27 17.59 2.16 16.61
C THR A 27 16.17 1.83 16.14
N ILE A 28 16.02 1.17 14.99
CA ILE A 28 14.70 0.77 14.47
C ILE A 28 14.03 -0.26 15.38
N ALA A 29 14.82 -1.11 16.05
CA ALA A 29 14.31 -2.07 17.01
C ALA A 29 13.66 -1.39 18.22
N GLU A 30 13.98 -0.13 18.51
CA GLU A 30 13.39 0.67 19.59
C GLU A 30 12.17 1.49 19.16
N PHE A 31 11.85 1.53 17.87
CA PHE A 31 10.73 2.34 17.38
C PHE A 31 9.38 1.85 17.91
N PRO A 32 8.42 2.76 18.15
CA PRO A 32 7.14 2.41 18.78
C PRO A 32 6.37 1.30 18.06
N TRP A 33 6.46 1.23 16.73
CA TRP A 33 5.82 0.17 15.94
C TRP A 33 6.55 -1.18 16.00
N THR A 34 7.75 -1.22 16.56
CA THR A 34 8.49 -2.45 16.84
C THR A 34 8.27 -2.92 18.27
N VAL A 35 8.40 -2.04 19.27
CA VAL A 35 8.34 -2.42 20.70
C VAL A 35 6.95 -2.32 21.34
N MET A 36 6.04 -1.55 20.75
CA MET A 36 4.73 -1.22 21.31
C MET A 36 3.66 -1.27 20.21
N ALA A 37 3.76 -2.22 19.27
CA ALA A 37 2.83 -2.35 18.16
C ALA A 37 1.37 -2.49 18.63
N GLU A 38 1.17 -3.15 19.78
CA GLU A 38 -0.11 -3.32 20.46
C GLU A 38 -0.71 -2.01 20.99
N ASN A 39 0.05 -0.92 21.04
CA ASN A 39 -0.42 0.43 21.41
C ASN A 39 -0.72 1.30 20.18
N ILE A 40 -0.37 0.87 18.98
CA ILE A 40 -0.60 1.61 17.74
C ILE A 40 -1.85 1.07 17.04
N ARG A 41 -2.69 1.97 16.52
CA ARG A 41 -3.84 1.59 15.69
C ARG A 41 -3.77 2.31 14.36
N LEU A 42 -3.91 1.54 13.28
CA LEU A 42 -4.05 2.09 11.95
C LEU A 42 -5.54 2.26 11.64
N LEU A 43 -5.95 3.46 11.27
CA LEU A 43 -7.34 3.76 10.93
C LEU A 43 -7.44 4.18 9.46
N THR A 44 -8.35 3.55 8.72
CA THR A 44 -8.60 3.84 7.31
C THR A 44 -10.10 3.84 7.00
N ASP A 45 -10.49 4.41 5.87
CA ASP A 45 -11.82 4.27 5.28
C ASP A 45 -11.86 3.21 4.15
N GLY A 46 -10.77 2.44 4.03
CA GLY A 46 -10.58 1.44 2.98
C GLY A 46 -10.04 2.01 1.66
N ARG A 47 -9.88 3.34 1.53
CA ARG A 47 -9.44 3.99 0.28
C ARG A 47 -7.94 4.27 0.20
N CYS A 48 -7.16 3.61 1.05
CA CYS A 48 -5.74 3.89 1.17
C CYS A 48 -4.92 3.18 0.08
N GLY A 49 -4.85 3.80 -1.09
CA GLY A 49 -4.02 3.34 -2.21
C GLY A 49 -2.60 3.91 -2.19
N SER A 50 -1.72 3.35 -3.01
CA SER A 50 -0.38 3.86 -3.24
C SER A 50 0.52 3.83 -1.99
N VAL A 51 1.23 4.93 -1.71
CA VAL A 51 2.18 5.06 -0.60
C VAL A 51 1.54 4.75 0.75
N CYS A 52 0.29 5.16 0.95
CA CYS A 52 -0.36 4.89 2.22
C CYS A 52 -0.74 3.39 2.34
N GLY A 53 -1.02 2.71 1.23
CA GLY A 53 -1.17 1.25 1.20
C GLY A 53 0.14 0.54 1.53
N MET A 54 1.28 1.02 1.03
CA MET A 54 2.61 0.50 1.41
C MET A 54 2.87 0.66 2.90
N ALA A 55 2.58 1.84 3.47
CA ALA A 55 2.69 2.07 4.91
C ALA A 55 1.74 1.16 5.70
N GLY A 56 0.51 0.98 5.20
CA GLY A 56 -0.46 0.05 5.77
C GLY A 56 0.09 -1.37 5.86
N TYR A 57 0.59 -1.91 4.75
CA TYR A 57 1.24 -3.22 4.71
C TYR A 57 2.40 -3.33 5.70
N PHE A 58 3.29 -2.33 5.75
CA PHE A 58 4.42 -2.31 6.67
C PHE A 58 3.97 -2.41 8.13
N TYR A 59 3.04 -1.56 8.55
CA TYR A 59 2.58 -1.58 9.95
C TYR A 59 1.79 -2.85 10.28
N THR A 60 0.86 -3.28 9.42
CA THR A 60 -0.03 -4.41 9.74
C THR A 60 0.65 -5.76 9.57
N THR A 61 1.39 -5.96 8.48
CA THR A 61 1.92 -7.27 8.10
C THR A 61 3.31 -7.52 8.66
N GLU A 62 4.20 -6.52 8.62
CA GLU A 62 5.57 -6.67 9.13
C GLU A 62 5.65 -6.42 10.64
N HIS A 63 4.78 -5.56 11.18
CA HIS A 63 4.83 -5.13 12.59
C HIS A 63 3.59 -5.50 13.42
N ASN A 64 2.62 -6.24 12.87
CA ASN A 64 1.41 -6.69 13.58
C ASN A 64 0.56 -5.57 14.21
N VAL A 65 0.66 -4.33 13.73
CA VAL A 65 -0.20 -3.23 14.15
C VAL A 65 -1.65 -3.51 13.75
N GLU A 66 -2.58 -3.34 14.69
CA GLU A 66 -3.99 -3.61 14.44
C GLU A 66 -4.65 -2.52 13.60
N SER A 67 -5.23 -2.91 12.46
CA SER A 67 -5.96 -2.04 11.56
C SER A 67 -7.47 -2.02 11.81
N HIS A 68 -8.02 -0.82 11.76
CA HIS A 68 -9.44 -0.51 11.84
C HIS A 68 -9.87 0.15 10.54
N THR A 69 -11.04 -0.23 10.04
CA THR A 69 -11.71 0.48 8.95
C THR A 69 -13.04 1.08 9.40
N ILE A 70 -13.50 2.12 8.72
CA ILE A 70 -14.85 2.68 8.89
C ILE A 70 -15.66 2.46 7.62
N GLY A 71 -16.88 1.96 7.78
CA GLY A 71 -17.86 1.91 6.71
C GLY A 71 -17.88 0.62 5.87
N GLY A 72 -18.75 0.63 4.85
CA GLY A 72 -19.21 -0.51 4.06
C GLY A 72 -20.12 -1.49 4.83
N THR A 73 -20.52 -2.60 4.20
CA THR A 73 -21.51 -3.55 4.74
C THR A 73 -20.90 -4.59 5.70
N PHE A 74 -21.42 -4.71 6.92
CA PHE A 74 -21.00 -5.73 7.89
C PHE A 74 -21.06 -7.14 7.29
N GLY A 75 -20.01 -7.94 7.50
CA GLY A 75 -19.90 -9.30 6.93
C GLY A 75 -19.42 -9.35 5.47
N GLU A 76 -19.45 -8.24 4.74
CA GLU A 76 -18.97 -8.15 3.37
C GLU A 76 -17.52 -7.66 3.30
N ASP A 77 -16.78 -8.14 2.31
CA ASP A 77 -15.49 -7.56 1.95
C ASP A 77 -15.66 -6.07 1.62
N LEU A 78 -14.70 -5.23 2.02
CA LEU A 78 -14.68 -3.85 1.54
C LEU A 78 -14.53 -3.88 0.01
N SER A 79 -15.49 -3.29 -0.71
CA SER A 79 -15.45 -3.21 -2.18
C SER A 79 -14.32 -2.33 -2.72
N MET A 80 -13.66 -1.58 -1.83
CA MET A 80 -12.44 -0.83 -2.11
C MET A 80 -11.32 -1.40 -1.26
N PHE A 81 -10.38 -2.06 -1.91
CA PHE A 81 -9.18 -2.56 -1.25
C PHE A 81 -8.15 -1.45 -1.26
N SER A 82 -7.67 -1.09 -0.06
CA SER A 82 -6.38 -0.42 0.03
C SER A 82 -5.34 -1.30 -0.69
N PHE A 83 -4.39 -0.69 -1.37
CA PHE A 83 -3.38 -1.42 -2.15
C PHE A 83 -2.08 -0.66 -2.11
N ALA A 84 -0.95 -1.36 -1.94
CA ALA A 84 0.35 -0.75 -2.20
C ALA A 84 0.41 -0.32 -3.65
N GLY A 85 0.90 0.89 -3.92
CA GLY A 85 1.10 1.34 -5.29
C GLY A 85 2.45 0.91 -5.82
N ALA A 86 2.41 0.41 -7.04
CA ALA A 86 3.55 0.32 -7.92
C ALA A 86 4.21 1.69 -8.13
N SER A 87 5.46 1.69 -8.61
CA SER A 87 6.02 2.91 -9.24
C SER A 87 5.18 3.22 -10.47
N VAL A 88 4.57 4.41 -10.49
CA VAL A 88 3.70 4.85 -11.58
C VAL A 88 4.45 5.88 -12.41
N LEU A 89 4.75 5.55 -13.66
CA LEU A 89 5.37 6.48 -14.60
C LEU A 89 4.33 6.99 -15.60
N ARG A 90 4.44 8.27 -15.93
CA ARG A 90 3.73 8.87 -17.05
C ARG A 90 4.37 8.44 -18.37
N LEU A 91 3.58 8.44 -19.44
CA LEU A 91 4.11 8.20 -20.79
C LEU A 91 5.31 9.12 -21.11
N SER A 92 5.22 10.40 -20.76
CA SER A 92 6.29 11.37 -20.95
C SER A 92 7.57 10.98 -20.22
N GLU A 93 7.46 10.48 -18.98
CA GLU A 93 8.63 10.07 -18.19
C GLU A 93 9.32 8.83 -18.79
N ILE A 94 8.54 7.91 -19.38
CA ILE A 94 9.08 6.76 -20.12
C ILE A 94 9.80 7.26 -21.38
N GLN A 95 9.19 8.16 -22.14
CA GLN A 95 9.82 8.72 -23.35
C GLN A 95 11.10 9.50 -23.02
N ASP A 96 11.10 10.27 -21.93
CA ASP A 96 12.28 11.00 -21.43
C ASP A 96 13.42 10.06 -21.04
N PHE A 97 13.10 8.91 -20.41
CA PHE A 97 14.09 7.88 -20.10
C PHE A 97 14.76 7.31 -21.36
N TYR A 98 13.96 6.96 -22.39
CA TYR A 98 14.49 6.49 -23.67
C TYR A 98 15.36 7.56 -24.35
N SER A 99 14.89 8.80 -24.40
CA SER A 99 15.62 9.94 -24.95
C SER A 99 16.97 10.14 -24.23
N SER A 100 16.97 10.08 -22.90
CA SER A 100 18.18 10.22 -22.06
C SER A 100 19.19 9.09 -22.29
N ALA A 101 18.73 7.91 -22.69
CA ALA A 101 19.57 6.78 -23.07
C ALA A 101 19.98 6.77 -24.56
N ASN A 102 19.61 7.81 -25.32
CA ASN A 102 19.78 7.89 -26.78
C ASN A 102 19.10 6.74 -27.54
N LEU A 103 17.93 6.32 -27.05
CA LEU A 103 17.07 5.28 -27.63
C LEU A 103 15.74 5.89 -28.12
N THR A 104 15.11 5.24 -29.09
CA THR A 104 13.75 5.62 -29.54
C THR A 104 12.71 4.91 -28.68
N SER A 105 11.81 5.67 -28.05
CA SER A 105 10.66 5.11 -27.33
C SER A 105 9.77 4.32 -28.30
N SER A 106 9.39 3.10 -27.92
CA SER A 106 8.38 2.32 -28.64
C SER A 106 6.95 2.80 -28.39
N MET A 107 6.77 3.78 -27.50
CA MET A 107 5.48 4.37 -27.16
C MET A 107 5.37 5.80 -27.72
N SER A 108 4.27 6.08 -28.43
CA SER A 108 3.95 7.38 -29.00
C SER A 108 2.91 8.12 -28.16
N ASP A 109 2.89 9.44 -28.28
CA ASP A 109 1.87 10.28 -27.66
C ASP A 109 0.46 9.85 -28.10
N LEU A 110 -0.50 10.02 -27.18
CA LEU A 110 -1.90 9.87 -27.52
C LEU A 110 -2.36 11.04 -28.39
N PRO A 111 -3.34 10.83 -29.29
CA PRO A 111 -3.85 11.89 -30.16
C PRO A 111 -4.64 12.99 -29.43
N TYR A 112 -4.75 12.92 -28.10
CA TYR A 112 -5.46 13.88 -27.26
C TYR A 112 -4.67 14.14 -25.96
N GLN A 113 -4.80 15.36 -25.41
CA GLN A 113 -4.21 15.73 -24.13
C GLN A 113 -4.81 14.87 -23.01
N SER A 114 -4.00 13.93 -22.52
CA SER A 114 -4.34 13.09 -21.38
C SER A 114 -3.08 12.66 -20.66
N ILE A 115 -3.23 12.26 -19.40
CA ILE A 115 -2.15 11.68 -18.62
C ILE A 115 -2.35 10.17 -18.63
N VAL A 116 -1.50 9.46 -19.39
CA VAL A 116 -1.41 8.00 -19.31
C VAL A 116 -0.37 7.65 -18.29
N THR A 117 -0.75 6.80 -17.34
CA THR A 117 0.12 6.31 -16.28
C THR A 117 0.23 4.80 -16.36
N PHE A 118 1.44 4.30 -16.14
CA PHE A 118 1.77 2.88 -16.20
C PHE A 118 2.39 2.45 -14.88
N SER A 119 1.95 1.31 -14.36
CA SER A 119 2.68 0.61 -13.31
C SER A 119 3.97 0.04 -13.91
N TRP A 120 5.10 0.65 -13.59
CA TRP A 120 6.40 0.29 -14.14
C TRP A 120 7.12 -0.75 -13.27
N LEU A 121 6.94 -0.70 -11.94
CA LEU A 121 7.53 -1.64 -10.99
C LEU A 121 6.45 -2.25 -10.10
N GLU A 122 6.46 -3.58 -10.01
CA GLU A 122 5.62 -4.32 -9.06
C GLU A 122 6.35 -4.48 -7.72
N LEU A 123 5.65 -4.27 -6.61
CA LEU A 123 6.21 -4.45 -5.28
C LEU A 123 5.87 -5.84 -4.72
N TYR A 124 6.87 -6.53 -4.19
CA TYR A 124 6.69 -7.85 -3.55
C TYR A 124 7.12 -7.78 -2.08
N GLY A 125 6.27 -8.29 -1.19
CA GLY A 125 6.62 -8.50 0.22
C GLY A 125 7.60 -9.66 0.39
N LYS A 126 8.23 -9.76 1.57
CA LYS A 126 9.19 -10.83 1.89
C LYS A 126 8.54 -12.20 1.72
N GLY A 127 9.14 -13.04 0.87
CA GLY A 127 8.66 -14.41 0.60
C GLY A 127 7.36 -14.50 -0.19
N ARG A 128 6.81 -13.38 -0.70
CA ARG A 128 5.56 -13.39 -1.47
C ARG A 128 5.81 -13.61 -2.96
N THR A 129 4.84 -14.27 -3.60
CA THR A 129 4.83 -14.53 -5.06
C THR A 129 3.76 -13.72 -5.80
N ILE A 130 2.87 -13.05 -5.07
CA ILE A 130 1.84 -12.16 -5.60
C ILE A 130 2.29 -10.72 -5.30
N PRO A 131 2.27 -9.81 -6.30
CA PRO A 131 2.54 -8.39 -6.05
C PRO A 131 1.56 -7.82 -5.03
N LEU A 132 2.05 -6.92 -4.17
CA LEU A 132 1.26 -6.30 -3.12
C LEU A 132 0.06 -5.54 -3.70
N GLU A 133 0.17 -4.98 -4.91
CA GLU A 133 -0.92 -4.31 -5.63
C GLU A 133 -2.15 -5.23 -5.87
N TYR A 134 -1.94 -6.54 -5.97
CA TYR A 134 -2.97 -7.52 -6.33
C TYR A 134 -3.34 -8.47 -5.19
N ASP A 135 -2.72 -8.31 -4.02
CA ASP A 135 -2.94 -9.16 -2.86
C ASP A 135 -3.89 -8.49 -1.86
N ALA A 136 -5.16 -8.42 -2.24
CA ALA A 136 -6.22 -7.74 -1.48
C ALA A 136 -6.39 -8.26 -0.05
N GLN A 137 -5.96 -9.49 0.25
CA GLN A 137 -6.08 -10.08 1.59
C GLN A 137 -5.21 -9.36 2.62
N LEU A 138 -4.06 -8.80 2.20
CA LEU A 138 -3.12 -8.08 3.07
C LEU A 138 -3.70 -6.79 3.66
N TYR A 139 -4.68 -6.21 2.97
CA TYR A 139 -5.25 -4.92 3.32
C TYR A 139 -6.59 -5.03 4.03
N ARG A 140 -7.01 -6.27 4.33
CA ARG A 140 -8.23 -6.49 5.10
C ARG A 140 -8.03 -5.97 6.53
N PRO A 141 -8.92 -5.09 7.00
CA PRO A 141 -8.84 -4.56 8.34
C PRO A 141 -9.17 -5.66 9.35
N LYS A 142 -8.44 -5.70 10.48
CA LYS A 142 -8.73 -6.66 11.56
C LYS A 142 -10.06 -6.33 12.25
N ARG A 143 -10.42 -5.06 12.30
CA ARG A 143 -11.69 -4.57 12.87
C ARG A 143 -12.41 -3.60 11.96
N ARG A 144 -13.73 -3.66 12.00
CA ARG A 144 -14.61 -2.75 11.27
C ARG A 144 -15.48 -1.97 12.24
N LEU A 145 -15.44 -0.66 12.11
CA LEU A 145 -16.33 0.26 12.78
C LEU A 145 -17.51 0.58 11.86
N ASN A 146 -18.69 0.68 12.47
CA ASN A 146 -19.89 1.11 11.76
C ASN A 146 -19.72 2.58 11.34
N PHE A 147 -20.16 2.92 10.14
CA PHE A 147 -20.26 4.33 9.76
C PHE A 147 -21.47 4.97 10.45
N THR A 148 -21.29 6.10 11.11
CA THR A 148 -22.37 6.95 11.59
C THR A 148 -22.11 8.41 11.16
N PRO A 149 -23.15 9.24 10.93
CA PRO A 149 -22.93 10.66 10.64
C PRO A 149 -22.10 11.37 11.72
N THR A 150 -22.16 10.89 12.96
CA THR A 150 -21.42 11.44 14.10
C THR A 150 -19.94 11.07 14.05
N ASN A 151 -19.58 9.79 13.93
CA ASN A 151 -18.17 9.38 13.88
C ASN A 151 -17.47 9.82 12.58
N ALA A 152 -18.23 10.01 11.50
CA ALA A 152 -17.73 10.57 10.26
C ALA A 152 -17.35 12.06 10.38
N ARG A 153 -17.95 12.79 11.32
CA ARG A 153 -17.76 14.24 11.51
C ARG A 153 -16.98 14.60 12.77
N SER A 154 -16.83 13.68 13.72
CA SER A 154 -16.08 13.89 14.96
C SER A 154 -14.98 12.86 15.13
N ARG A 155 -13.72 13.32 15.02
CA ARG A 155 -12.53 12.49 15.24
C ARG A 155 -12.47 11.94 16.67
N GLU A 156 -12.95 12.68 17.65
CA GLU A 156 -12.94 12.25 19.05
C GLU A 156 -13.87 11.05 19.27
N VAL A 157 -15.09 11.11 18.72
CA VAL A 157 -16.04 9.99 18.78
C VAL A 157 -15.48 8.76 18.10
N LEU A 158 -14.89 8.95 16.92
CA LEU A 158 -14.24 7.89 16.17
C LEU A 158 -13.09 7.23 16.96
N TRP A 159 -12.20 8.02 17.57
CA TRP A 159 -11.11 7.47 18.37
C TRP A 159 -11.60 6.78 19.64
N LYS A 160 -12.69 7.26 20.26
CA LYS A 160 -13.34 6.55 21.37
C LYS A 160 -13.85 5.18 20.94
N GLU A 161 -14.44 5.07 19.75
CA GLU A 161 -14.89 3.79 19.19
C GLU A 161 -13.70 2.84 18.90
N VAL A 162 -12.61 3.36 18.32
CA VAL A 162 -11.37 2.58 18.12
C VAL A 162 -10.82 2.07 19.45
N ALA A 163 -10.75 2.94 20.47
CA ALA A 163 -10.22 2.59 21.79
C ALA A 163 -11.10 1.51 22.47
N ALA A 164 -12.42 1.67 22.44
CA ALA A 164 -13.36 0.70 23.00
C ALA A 164 -13.31 -0.66 22.30
N GLY A 165 -13.03 -0.69 21.00
CA GLY A 165 -12.75 -1.93 20.29
C GLY A 165 -11.42 -2.55 20.74
N SER A 166 -10.38 -1.74 20.82
CA SER A 166 -9.00 -2.19 20.90
C SER A 166 -8.55 -2.65 22.28
N TRP A 167 -9.05 -2.02 23.35
CA TRP A 167 -8.54 -2.19 24.71
C TRP A 167 -9.65 -2.81 25.57
N LYS A 168 -9.50 -4.10 25.86
CA LYS A 168 -10.37 -4.87 26.75
C LYS A 168 -9.56 -5.38 27.93
#